data_AF-A0A3P9DFB2-F1
#
_entry.id   AF-A0A3P9DFB2-F1
#
_cell.length_a   1.000
_cell.length_b   1.000
_cell.length_c   1.000
_cell.angle_alpha   90.00
_cell.angle_beta   90.00
_cell.angle_gamma   90.00
#
_symmetry.space_group_name_H-M   'P 1'
#
loop_
_entity.id
_entity.type
_entity.pdbx_description
1 polymer ?
#
loop_
_entity_poly.entity_id
_entity_poly.type
_entity_poly.pdbx_seq_one_letter_code
_entity_poly.pdbx_strand_id
1 'polypeptide(L)'
;MEENNSQILENAHAEFKRENFKMAEELYTKFISSCLQSRECEASSLATAYNNRGQIKYLRVDFREAVDDYTSATQADSQFEVPFYNRGLIHYRLGKKKQQLSDRQLAAASQFTSTAKKPHLSFRPLPSK
;
A
#
# COMPACT_ATOMS: atom_id res chain seq x y z
N MET A 1 -12.84 -6.77 -34.22
CA MET A 1 -12.54 -8.04 -33.52
C MET A 1 -12.65 -7.76 -32.05
N GLU A 2 -13.70 -8.25 -31.39
CA GLU A 2 -13.79 -8.20 -29.94
C GLU A 2 -12.68 -9.09 -29.37
N GLU A 3 -11.74 -8.47 -28.67
CA GLU A 3 -10.67 -9.19 -27.99
C GLU A 3 -11.30 -10.04 -26.88
N ASN A 4 -11.18 -11.36 -26.98
CA ASN A 4 -11.69 -12.29 -25.97
C ASN A 4 -11.07 -11.95 -24.60
N ASN A 5 -11.88 -11.97 -23.53
CA ASN A 5 -11.45 -11.78 -22.14
C ASN A 5 -10.21 -12.61 -21.79
N SER A 6 -10.14 -13.85 -22.27
CA SER A 6 -8.98 -14.72 -22.06
C SER A 6 -7.69 -14.15 -22.68
N GLN A 7 -7.78 -13.56 -23.87
CA GLN A 7 -6.60 -12.98 -24.54
C GLN A 7 -6.12 -11.72 -23.83
N ILE A 8 -7.06 -10.89 -23.35
CA ILE A 8 -6.74 -9.67 -22.60
C ILE A 8 -5.97 -10.04 -21.32
N LEU A 9 -6.42 -11.07 -20.60
CA LEU A 9 -5.77 -11.52 -19.37
C LEU A 9 -4.37 -12.08 -19.61
N GLU A 10 -4.20 -12.93 -20.65
CA GLU A 10 -2.88 -13.45 -21.03
C GLU A 10 -1.90 -12.34 -21.40
N ASN A 11 -2.35 -11.34 -22.17
CA ASN A 11 -1.54 -10.18 -22.50
C ASN A 11 -1.17 -9.39 -21.24
N ALA A 12 -2.10 -9.20 -20.30
CA ALA A 12 -1.82 -8.53 -19.03
C ALA A 12 -0.74 -9.27 -18.22
N HIS A 13 -0.81 -10.61 -18.18
CA HIS A 13 0.22 -11.45 -17.53
C HIS A 13 1.57 -11.34 -18.23
N ALA A 14 1.60 -11.33 -19.56
CA ALA A 14 2.83 -11.19 -20.32
C ALA A 14 3.49 -9.83 -20.06
N GLU A 15 2.73 -8.73 -20.08
CA GLU A 15 3.25 -7.39 -19.80
C GLU A 15 3.69 -7.23 -18.34
N PHE A 16 2.97 -7.86 -17.39
CA PHE A 16 3.39 -7.89 -15.99
C PHE A 16 4.73 -8.60 -15.82
N LYS A 17 4.94 -9.75 -16.48
CA LYS A 17 6.20 -10.49 -16.45
C LYS A 17 7.36 -9.72 -17.10
N ARG A 18 7.05 -8.84 -18.05
CA ARG A 18 8.01 -7.93 -18.70
C ARG A 18 8.28 -6.66 -17.89
N GLU A 19 7.69 -6.54 -16.70
CA GLU A 19 7.73 -5.34 -15.85
C GLU A 19 7.15 -4.09 -16.52
N ASN A 20 6.38 -4.26 -17.60
CA ASN A 20 5.64 -3.17 -18.24
C ASN A 20 4.35 -2.91 -17.46
N PHE A 21 4.51 -2.43 -16.23
CA PHE A 21 3.42 -2.30 -15.26
C PHE A 21 2.33 -1.34 -15.73
N LYS A 22 2.67 -0.32 -16.50
CA LYS A 22 1.68 0.61 -17.06
C LYS A 22 0.71 -0.11 -18.00
N MET A 23 1.25 -0.84 -18.98
CA MET A 23 0.42 -1.59 -19.93
C MET A 23 -0.34 -2.72 -19.21
N ALA A 24 0.30 -3.41 -18.27
CA ALA A 24 -0.35 -4.46 -17.48
C ALA A 24 -1.54 -3.92 -16.67
N GLU A 25 -1.41 -2.76 -16.02
CA GLU A 25 -2.48 -2.12 -15.25
C GLU A 25 -3.69 -1.75 -16.14
N GLU A 26 -3.43 -1.23 -17.34
CA GLU A 26 -4.47 -0.92 -18.33
C GLU A 26 -5.20 -2.19 -18.80
N LEU A 27 -4.45 -3.26 -19.11
CA LEU A 27 -5.02 -4.53 -19.55
C LEU A 27 -5.81 -5.23 -18.46
N TYR A 28 -5.33 -5.26 -17.21
CA TYR A 28 -6.12 -5.79 -16.09
C TYR A 28 -7.39 -4.98 -15.88
N THR A 29 -7.34 -3.66 -15.99
CA THR A 29 -8.53 -2.80 -15.88
C THR A 29 -9.53 -3.08 -16.99
N LYS A 30 -9.06 -3.24 -18.23
CA LYS A 30 -9.89 -3.64 -19.38
C LYS A 30 -10.55 -5.00 -19.14
N PHE A 31 -9.78 -6.00 -18.70
CA PHE A 31 -10.28 -7.33 -18.38
C PHE A 31 -11.36 -7.28 -17.29
N ILE A 32 -11.10 -6.62 -16.16
CA ILE A 32 -12.05 -6.50 -15.04
C ILE A 32 -13.34 -5.84 -15.51
N SER A 33 -13.27 -4.72 -16.24
CA SER A 33 -14.46 -4.04 -16.74
C SER A 33 -15.29 -4.91 -17.70
N SER A 34 -14.63 -5.61 -18.62
CA SER A 34 -15.28 -6.52 -19.56
C SER A 34 -15.93 -7.71 -18.86
N CYS A 35 -15.22 -8.30 -17.88
CA CYS A 35 -15.69 -9.38 -17.03
C CYS A 35 -16.93 -8.97 -16.23
N LEU A 36 -16.94 -7.79 -15.61
CA LEU A 36 -18.09 -7.28 -14.86
C LEU A 36 -19.31 -6.99 -15.77
N GLN A 37 -19.08 -6.56 -17.00
CA GLN A 37 -20.14 -6.27 -17.97
C GLN A 37 -20.77 -7.55 -18.55
N SER A 38 -19.94 -8.51 -18.94
CA SER A 38 -20.38 -9.78 -19.52
C SER A 38 -20.87 -10.79 -18.48
N ARG A 39 -20.36 -10.70 -17.24
CA ARG A 39 -20.49 -11.72 -16.19
C ARG A 39 -19.92 -13.09 -16.61
N GLU A 40 -19.07 -13.12 -17.63
CA GLU A 40 -18.44 -14.31 -18.19
C GLU A 40 -16.96 -14.35 -17.80
N CYS A 41 -16.70 -14.75 -16.56
CA CYS A 41 -15.34 -14.88 -16.05
C CYS A 41 -15.29 -15.80 -14.84
N GLU A 42 -14.24 -16.61 -14.82
CA GLU A 42 -13.92 -17.45 -13.67
C GLU A 42 -13.56 -16.58 -12.47
N ALA A 43 -14.09 -16.94 -11.30
CA ALA A 43 -13.83 -16.27 -10.03
C ALA A 43 -12.32 -16.16 -9.75
N SER A 44 -11.58 -17.23 -10.03
CA SER A 44 -10.12 -17.30 -9.87
C SER A 44 -9.37 -16.34 -10.80
N SER A 45 -9.80 -16.22 -12.06
CA SER A 45 -9.22 -15.29 -13.04
C SER A 45 -9.47 -13.84 -12.65
N LEU A 46 -10.70 -13.52 -12.21
CA LEU A 46 -11.05 -12.19 -11.72
C LEU A 46 -10.24 -11.82 -10.47
N ALA A 47 -10.12 -12.75 -9.52
CA ALA A 47 -9.34 -12.55 -8.31
C ALA A 47 -7.84 -12.34 -8.62
N THR A 48 -7.30 -13.10 -9.56
CA THR A 48 -5.90 -12.95 -10.02
C THR A 48 -5.66 -11.60 -10.68
N ALA A 49 -6.58 -11.13 -11.54
CA ALA A 49 -6.47 -9.82 -12.17
C ALA A 49 -6.48 -8.68 -11.14
N TYR A 50 -7.40 -8.72 -10.17
CA TYR A 50 -7.41 -7.77 -9.06
C TYR A 50 -6.12 -7.80 -8.25
N ASN A 51 -5.62 -8.98 -7.89
CA ASN A 51 -4.37 -9.11 -7.15
C ASN A 51 -3.18 -8.49 -7.89
N ASN A 52 -3.03 -8.80 -9.17
CA ASN A 52 -1.88 -8.33 -9.94
C ASN A 52 -1.96 -6.82 -10.20
N ARG A 53 -3.16 -6.27 -10.44
CA ARG A 53 -3.35 -4.81 -10.50
C ARG A 53 -3.04 -4.14 -9.17
N GLY A 54 -3.47 -4.74 -8.06
CA GLY A 54 -3.13 -4.28 -6.71
C GLY A 54 -1.63 -4.30 -6.45
N GLN A 55 -0.92 -5.31 -6.97
CA GLN A 55 0.55 -5.39 -6.86
C GLN A 55 1.25 -4.26 -7.61
N ILE A 56 0.78 -3.91 -8.80
CA ILE A 56 1.31 -2.75 -9.55
C ILE A 56 1.15 -1.46 -8.74
N LYS A 57 -0.05 -1.22 -8.21
CA LYS A 57 -0.34 -0.05 -7.38
C LYS A 57 0.49 -0.03 -6.09
N TYR A 58 0.70 -1.19 -5.48
CA TYR A 58 1.60 -1.34 -4.34
C TYR A 58 3.04 -0.95 -4.69
N LEU A 59 3.57 -1.37 -5.84
CA LEU A 59 4.91 -1.00 -6.30
C LEU A 59 5.02 0.51 -6.54
N ARG A 60 3.92 1.16 -6.96
CA ARG A 60 3.81 2.63 -7.10
C ARG A 60 3.52 3.36 -5.77
N VAL A 61 3.42 2.63 -4.65
CA VAL A 61 3.14 3.17 -3.29
C VAL A 61 1.71 3.71 -3.13
N ASP A 62 0.81 3.34 -4.04
CA ASP A 62 -0.63 3.68 -3.99
C ASP A 62 -1.37 2.71 -3.06
N PHE A 63 -0.97 2.70 -1.79
CA PHE A 63 -1.39 1.68 -0.83
C PHE A 63 -2.89 1.57 -0.62
N ARG A 64 -3.62 2.68 -0.73
CA ARG A 64 -5.09 2.66 -0.60
C ARG A 64 -5.72 1.89 -1.74
N GLU A 65 -5.40 2.27 -2.97
CA GLU A 65 -5.95 1.62 -4.17
C GLU A 65 -5.51 0.16 -4.29
N ALA A 66 -4.28 -0.15 -3.87
CA ALA A 66 -3.81 -1.53 -3.79
C ALA A 66 -4.64 -2.37 -2.80
N VAL A 67 -4.99 -1.82 -1.63
CA VAL A 67 -5.86 -2.50 -0.66
C VAL A 67 -7.27 -2.71 -1.22
N ASP A 68 -7.81 -1.73 -1.96
CA ASP A 68 -9.12 -1.86 -2.60
C ASP A 68 -9.13 -3.01 -3.61
N ASP A 69 -8.07 -3.11 -4.43
CA ASP A 69 -7.89 -4.22 -5.38
C ASP A 69 -7.72 -5.57 -4.67
N TYR A 70 -6.88 -5.67 -3.65
CA TYR A 70 -6.75 -6.91 -2.90
C TYR A 70 -8.04 -7.32 -2.18
N THR A 71 -8.83 -6.35 -1.71
CA THR A 71 -10.14 -6.63 -1.10
C THR A 71 -11.09 -7.20 -2.15
N SER A 72 -11.12 -6.61 -3.34
CA SER A 72 -11.91 -7.12 -4.47
C SER A 72 -11.47 -8.53 -4.88
N ALA A 73 -10.17 -8.83 -4.86
CA ALA A 73 -9.65 -10.17 -5.12
C ALA A 73 -10.19 -11.21 -4.11
N THR A 74 -10.21 -10.88 -2.81
CA THR A 74 -10.75 -11.77 -1.77
C THR A 74 -12.27 -11.94 -1.83
N GLN A 75 -12.99 -10.98 -2.42
CA GLN A 75 -14.43 -11.07 -2.66
C GLN A 75 -14.75 -11.92 -3.88
N ALA A 76 -13.91 -11.87 -4.91
CA ALA A 76 -14.04 -12.70 -6.11
C ALA A 76 -13.71 -14.17 -5.79
N ASP A 77 -12.59 -14.43 -5.09
CA ASP A 77 -12.21 -15.76 -4.66
C ASP A 77 -11.73 -15.74 -3.19
N SER A 78 -12.57 -16.28 -2.30
CA SER A 78 -12.27 -16.35 -0.87
C SER A 78 -11.14 -17.31 -0.51
N GLN A 79 -10.80 -18.27 -1.39
CA GLN A 79 -9.72 -19.23 -1.19
C GLN A 79 -8.37 -18.67 -1.68
N PHE A 80 -8.37 -17.53 -2.36
CA PHE A 80 -7.13 -16.91 -2.81
C PHE A 80 -6.44 -16.17 -1.66
N GLU A 81 -5.43 -16.81 -1.09
CA GLU A 81 -4.73 -16.34 0.11
C GLU A 81 -3.75 -15.17 -0.13
N VAL A 82 -3.19 -15.09 -1.34
CA VAL A 82 -2.13 -14.12 -1.70
C VAL A 82 -2.55 -12.65 -1.46
N PRO A 83 -3.77 -12.21 -1.83
CA PRO A 83 -4.25 -10.86 -1.51
C PRO A 83 -4.30 -10.53 -0.01
N PHE A 84 -4.59 -11.50 0.86
CA PHE A 84 -4.59 -11.27 2.32
C PHE A 84 -3.18 -10.95 2.82
N TYR A 85 -2.19 -11.72 2.35
CA TYR A 85 -0.78 -11.46 2.65
C TYR A 85 -0.35 -10.07 2.16
N ASN A 86 -0.72 -9.70 0.94
CA ASN A 86 -0.36 -8.40 0.36
C ASN A 86 -1.00 -7.21 1.11
N ARG A 87 -2.25 -7.35 1.59
CA ARG A 87 -2.88 -6.35 2.47
C ARG A 87 -2.13 -6.23 3.80
N GLY A 88 -1.75 -7.35 4.40
CA GLY A 88 -0.95 -7.37 5.63
C GLY A 88 0.38 -6.62 5.47
N LEU A 89 1.06 -6.82 4.35
CA LEU A 89 2.31 -6.13 4.02
C LEU A 89 2.12 -4.60 3.92
N ILE A 90 1.01 -4.15 3.34
CA ILE A 90 0.67 -2.72 3.29
C ILE A 90 0.44 -2.16 4.71
N HIS A 91 -0.36 -2.85 5.53
CA HIS A 91 -0.62 -2.41 6.90
C HIS A 91 0.66 -2.32 7.74
N TYR A 92 1.56 -3.30 7.58
CA TYR A 92 2.88 -3.27 8.20
C TYR A 92 3.70 -2.03 7.78
N ARG A 93 3.76 -1.74 6.48
CA ARG A 93 4.48 -0.55 5.97
C ARG A 93 3.91 0.76 6.49
N LEU A 94 2.57 0.88 6.51
CA LEU A 94 1.90 2.06 7.04
C LEU A 94 2.15 2.22 8.55
N GLY A 95 2.15 1.13 9.31
CA GLY A 95 2.50 1.12 10.73
C GLY A 95 3.93 1.58 11.00
N LYS A 96 4.90 1.06 10.24
CA LYS A 96 6.31 1.48 10.33
C LYS A 96 6.52 2.95 9.99
N LYS A 97 5.81 3.47 9.00
CA LYS A 97 5.86 4.90 8.66
C LYS A 97 5.35 5.77 9.81
N LYS A 98 4.25 5.37 10.47
CA LYS A 98 3.73 6.07 11.66
C LYS A 98 4.73 6.05 12.81
N GLN A 99 5.33 4.90 13.09
CA GLN A 99 6.36 4.76 14.12
C GLN A 99 7.56 5.68 13.84
N GLN A 100 8.08 5.67 12.60
CA GLN A 100 9.22 6.51 12.21
C GLN A 100 8.96 8.01 12.36
N LEU A 101 7.73 8.47 12.09
CA LEU A 101 7.35 9.87 12.28
C LEU A 101 7.29 10.24 13.77
N SER A 102 6.75 9.35 14.61
CA SER A 102 6.71 9.55 16.07
C SER A 102 8.11 9.60 16.67
N ASP A 103 9.01 8.68 16.28
CA ASP A 103 10.39 8.64 16.76
C ASP A 103 11.17 9.90 16.35
N ARG A 104 10.95 10.42 15.13
CA ARG A 104 11.55 11.69 14.68
C ARG A 104 11.06 12.89 15.50
N GLN A 105 9.78 12.93 15.85
CA GLN A 105 9.21 13.99 16.69
C GLN A 105 9.80 13.96 18.09
N LEU A 106 9.94 12.78 18.69
CA LEU A 106 10.58 12.59 19.99
C LEU A 106 12.06 13.02 19.97
N ALA A 107 12.80 12.61 18.93
CA ALA A 107 14.21 13.00 18.76
C ALA A 107 14.38 14.51 18.61
N ALA A 108 13.53 15.17 17.80
CA ALA A 108 13.55 16.62 17.66
C ALA A 108 13.27 17.33 19.00
N ALA A 109 12.24 16.91 19.73
CA ALA A 109 11.92 17.45 21.05
C ALA A 109 13.09 17.31 22.04
N SER A 110 13.76 16.14 22.05
CA SER A 110 14.93 15.92 22.91
C SER A 110 16.13 16.81 22.56
N GLN A 111 16.36 17.11 21.28
CA GLN A 111 17.43 18.02 20.85
C GLN A 111 17.16 19.47 21.29
N PHE A 112 15.91 19.93 21.21
CA PHE A 112 15.52 21.25 21.73
C PHE A 112 15.68 21.36 23.25
N THR A 113 15.48 20.27 24.01
CA THR A 113 15.69 20.28 25.47
C THR A 113 17.16 20.19 25.88
N SER A 114 18.03 19.62 25.03
CA SER A 114 19.46 19.47 25.35
C SER A 114 20.27 20.77 25.19
N THR A 115 19.78 21.75 24.42
CA THR A 115 20.42 23.06 24.26
C THR A 115 20.00 24.08 25.31
N ALA A 116 18.90 23.83 26.04
CA ALA A 116 18.47 24.64 27.19
C ALA A 116 19.16 24.19 28.49
N LYS A 117 20.47 24.42 28.62
CA LYS A 117 21.22 24.15 29.85
C LYS A 117 20.87 25.21 30.93
N LYS A 118 19.91 24.84 31.79
CA LYS A 118 19.53 25.31 33.15
C LYS A 118 19.76 26.79 33.55
N PRO A 119 18.74 27.55 33.99
CA PRO A 119 18.98 28.80 34.70
C PRO A 119 19.66 28.49 36.04
N HIS A 120 20.87 29.00 36.24
CA HIS A 120 21.51 29.06 37.55
C HIS A 120 20.69 29.99 38.45
N LEU A 121 19.75 29.45 39.22
CA LEU A 121 19.20 30.16 40.38
C LEU A 121 20.31 30.24 41.43
N SER A 122 21.00 31.37 41.48
CA SER A 122 21.89 31.71 42.58
C SER A 122 21.06 32.01 43.82
N PHE A 123 21.07 31.08 44.77
CA PHE A 123 20.60 31.34 46.13
C PHE A 123 21.57 32.33 46.78
N ARG A 124 21.14 33.59 46.95
CA ARG A 124 21.88 34.60 47.71
C ARG A 124 21.37 34.56 49.17
N PRO A 125 22.19 34.21 50.17
CA PRO A 125 21.73 34.24 51.55
C PRO A 125 21.80 35.65 52.14
N LEU A 126 20.69 36.04 52.79
CA LEU A 126 20.41 36.94 53.93
C LEU A 126 21.39 38.09 54.28
N PRO A 127 20.88 39.24 54.79
CA PRO A 127 21.56 39.95 55.87
C PRO A 127 20.95 39.55 57.24
N SER A 128 21.80 39.03 58.12
CA SER A 128 21.55 38.98 59.56
C SER A 128 21.57 40.40 60.15
N LYS A 129 20.68 40.67 61.11
CA LYS A 129 20.57 41.94 61.84
C LYS A 129 21.89 42.41 62.44
#